data_AF-A0A0G4FUJ7-F1
#
_entry.id   AF-A0A0G4FUJ7-F1
#
_cell.length_a   1.000
_cell.length_b   1.000
_cell.length_c   1.000
_cell.angle_alpha   90.00
_cell.angle_beta   90.00
_cell.angle_gamma   90.00
#
_symmetry.space_group_name_H-M   'P 1'
#
loop_
_entity.id
_entity.type
_entity.pdbx_description
1 polymer ?
#
loop_
_entity_poly.entity_id
_entity_poly.type
_entity_poly.pdbx_seq_one_letter_code
_entity_poly.pdbx_strand_id
1 'polypeptide(L)'
;MHTGETASREEGRFVHLEKLLDERLQTYSPPTNFSTGLYRNTTTNKNSLPVRAVGTRSKALRLYRLPYWGSEEDLGKMAKVLFVDQTRHRYEIKYLCAPGHSGKTSSGLAAFLASKDFTHYLYIAFENNERRRFQLSDKTPLLDGGYSGYAKKQGAAFAVECMRILLEEPDWTGPYEVPVGPCDLPPSTDDSIDEMKRLLYQNLGEKAKVLIHLDEHKKMCPRTNEKNDPGAAFSQGAMEVFSGSRAVVVARHVEPPPLSPPTASTSDTCRWPVICPRIDVELVMRHLAGPSAPRLCSGQTGPLTGFLDFLELKQTSDDPDVLRVIANLQLRFALALDGRLACLHVPRVDEEFERQVAQLSDDLKVACLSKPATEKLRKAAESFSEGLLDDLASNDMTKVDKHVARLLYGMKDNEVDGARQNVYVQGAKHFKAQFAPGVPLLAGTPLERSYLWALSTRSALCGELQFGKIDCPFKCSDIKKGRIFPGQDSTKFDSITDVSQLEKDVMFFADEEKDEKPFSHPRCDMWFRTSDGEMVVLIEISGKSGDKVKERAEKLGEAVKGIQVE
;
A
#
# COMPACT_ATOMS: atom_id res chain seq x y z
N MET A 1 29.13 15.81 -34.98
CA MET A 1 28.48 16.74 -34.03
C MET A 1 26.96 16.63 -34.18
N HIS A 2 26.30 15.65 -33.58
CA HIS A 2 24.81 15.56 -33.53
C HIS A 2 24.35 14.50 -32.49
N THR A 3 24.97 14.50 -31.30
CA THR A 3 24.66 13.54 -30.22
C THR A 3 24.29 14.24 -28.89
N GLY A 4 24.03 15.55 -28.91
CA GLY A 4 23.76 16.35 -27.70
C GLY A 4 22.29 16.59 -27.35
N GLU A 5 21.32 16.25 -28.22
CA GLU A 5 19.91 16.62 -28.00
C GLU A 5 19.02 15.51 -27.42
N THR A 6 19.48 14.25 -27.42
CA THR A 6 18.67 13.13 -26.90
C THR A 6 18.82 12.93 -25.39
N ALA A 7 19.98 13.21 -24.80
CA ALA A 7 20.22 13.04 -23.36
C ALA A 7 19.43 14.07 -22.51
N SER A 8 19.29 15.32 -22.97
CA SER A 8 18.52 16.35 -22.25
C SER A 8 17.01 16.12 -22.27
N ARG A 9 16.51 15.25 -23.17
CA ARG A 9 15.10 14.85 -23.23
C ARG A 9 14.72 13.74 -22.24
N GLU A 10 15.67 12.94 -21.77
CA GLU A 10 15.39 11.85 -20.82
C GLU A 10 15.50 12.28 -19.35
N GLU A 11 16.42 13.20 -19.00
CA GLU A 11 16.46 13.82 -17.66
C GLU A 11 15.22 14.67 -17.35
N GLY A 12 14.48 15.10 -18.37
CA GLY A 12 13.23 15.87 -18.24
C GLY A 12 11.98 15.06 -17.87
N ARG A 13 12.04 13.73 -17.79
CA ARG A 13 10.85 12.90 -17.50
C ARG A 13 10.54 12.70 -16.03
N PHE A 14 11.45 13.06 -15.12
CA PHE A 14 11.10 13.15 -13.70
C PHE A 14 10.36 14.45 -13.46
N VAL A 15 9.08 14.43 -13.83
CA VAL A 15 8.26 15.60 -13.62
C VAL A 15 7.99 15.71 -12.12
N HIS A 16 8.73 16.59 -11.46
CA HIS A 16 8.49 16.94 -10.08
C HIS A 16 7.02 17.40 -9.99
N LEU A 17 6.19 16.69 -9.22
CA LEU A 17 4.76 17.01 -9.08
C LEU A 17 4.54 18.50 -8.78
N GLU A 18 5.47 19.11 -8.03
CA GLU A 18 5.50 20.54 -7.75
C GLU A 18 5.54 21.40 -9.02
N LYS A 19 6.35 21.04 -10.03
CA LYS A 19 6.43 21.76 -11.30
C LYS A 19 5.13 21.65 -12.11
N LEU A 20 4.57 20.44 -12.25
CA LEU A 20 3.28 20.24 -12.93
C LEU A 20 2.16 20.96 -12.22
N LEU A 21 2.17 20.94 -10.89
CA LEU A 21 1.24 21.67 -10.08
C LEU A 21 1.36 23.17 -10.34
N ASP A 22 2.58 23.72 -10.35
CA ASP A 22 2.79 25.14 -10.64
C ASP A 22 2.31 25.51 -12.05
N GLU A 23 2.61 24.71 -13.06
CA GLU A 23 2.12 24.88 -14.44
C GLU A 23 0.58 24.82 -14.51
N ARG A 24 -0.04 23.86 -13.80
CA ARG A 24 -1.49 23.73 -13.72
C ARG A 24 -2.14 24.90 -13.02
N LEU A 25 -1.59 25.34 -11.89
CA LEU A 25 -2.10 26.48 -11.13
C LEU A 25 -2.00 27.76 -11.95
N GLN A 26 -0.90 27.96 -12.69
CA GLN A 26 -0.77 29.10 -13.60
C GLN A 26 -1.81 29.05 -14.74
N THR A 27 -2.14 27.86 -15.25
CA THR A 27 -3.08 27.68 -16.36
C THR A 27 -4.53 27.95 -15.94
N TYR A 28 -4.97 27.39 -14.81
CA TYR A 28 -6.40 27.38 -14.42
C TYR A 28 -6.75 28.38 -13.32
N SER A 29 -5.74 28.93 -12.64
CA SER A 29 -5.92 29.90 -11.57
C SER A 29 -4.96 31.08 -11.75
N PRO A 30 -5.03 31.80 -12.89
CA PRO A 30 -4.18 32.97 -13.09
C PRO A 30 -4.41 33.96 -11.94
N PRO A 31 -3.37 34.63 -11.43
CA PRO A 31 -3.41 35.47 -10.22
C PRO A 31 -4.42 36.63 -10.26
N THR A 32 -5.11 36.85 -11.38
CA THR A 32 -6.03 37.96 -11.60
C THR A 32 -7.41 37.73 -11.00
N ASN A 33 -7.78 36.50 -10.63
CA ASN A 33 -9.08 36.21 -10.01
C ASN A 33 -8.98 36.17 -8.48
N PHE A 34 -8.76 37.34 -7.87
CA PHE A 34 -8.62 37.51 -6.41
C PHE A 34 -9.90 37.19 -5.61
N SER A 35 -11.00 36.85 -6.27
CA SER A 35 -12.28 36.57 -5.60
C SER A 35 -12.24 35.33 -4.71
N THR A 36 -11.32 34.40 -4.98
CA THR A 36 -11.28 33.10 -4.30
C THR A 36 -10.07 33.01 -3.39
N GLY A 37 -10.31 33.00 -2.08
CA GLY A 37 -9.26 32.95 -1.07
C GLY A 37 -8.21 31.87 -1.37
N LEU A 38 -8.66 30.63 -1.64
CA LEU A 38 -7.78 29.47 -1.84
C LEU A 38 -6.76 29.63 -2.96
N TYR A 39 -7.17 30.26 -4.06
CA TYR A 39 -6.39 30.40 -5.29
C TYR A 39 -5.74 31.78 -5.45
N ARG A 40 -5.85 32.65 -4.44
CA ARG A 40 -5.27 34.01 -4.49
C ARG A 40 -3.75 34.02 -4.74
N ASN A 41 -3.03 32.98 -4.32
CA ASN A 41 -1.62 32.76 -4.64
C ASN A 41 -1.22 31.28 -4.53
N THR A 42 -0.15 30.90 -5.23
CA THR A 42 0.39 29.53 -5.26
C THR A 42 0.71 28.98 -3.88
N THR A 43 1.23 29.81 -2.96
CA THR A 43 1.59 29.38 -1.60
C THR A 43 0.35 28.95 -0.80
N THR A 44 -0.74 29.72 -0.89
CA THR A 44 -2.01 29.45 -0.20
C THR A 44 -2.61 28.14 -0.70
N ASN A 45 -2.62 27.92 -2.03
CA ASN A 45 -3.04 26.66 -2.62
C ASN A 45 -2.15 25.49 -2.18
N LYS A 46 -0.82 25.61 -2.31
CA LYS A 46 0.12 24.56 -1.89
C LYS A 46 -0.03 24.19 -0.41
N ASN A 47 -0.42 25.13 0.44
CA ASN A 47 -0.67 24.87 1.85
C ASN A 47 -1.98 24.09 2.09
N SER A 48 -2.94 24.08 1.16
CA SER A 48 -4.17 23.28 1.29
C SER A 48 -4.01 21.84 0.79
N LEU A 49 -2.92 21.55 0.09
CA LEU A 49 -2.65 20.23 -0.46
C LEU A 49 -2.33 19.20 0.62
N PRO A 50 -2.38 17.89 0.28
CA PRO A 50 -2.21 16.83 1.25
C PRO A 50 -0.87 16.86 2.00
N VAL A 51 -0.97 16.69 3.31
CA VAL A 51 0.14 16.58 4.25
C VAL A 51 -0.03 15.33 5.11
N ARG A 52 1.08 14.75 5.60
CA ARG A 52 1.06 13.59 6.51
C ARG A 52 2.02 13.77 7.67
N ALA A 53 1.57 13.52 8.90
CA ALA A 53 2.47 13.44 10.04
C ALA A 53 3.39 12.22 9.90
N VAL A 54 4.67 12.37 10.26
CA VAL A 54 5.65 11.28 10.20
C VAL A 54 6.35 11.10 11.54
N GLY A 55 6.16 9.91 12.11
CA GLY A 55 6.67 9.55 13.43
C GLY A 55 6.10 10.42 14.55
N THR A 56 6.82 10.48 15.67
CA THR A 56 6.49 11.32 16.84
C THR A 56 6.96 12.77 16.69
N ARG A 57 7.70 13.08 15.62
CA ARG A 57 8.25 14.41 15.39
C ARG A 57 7.18 15.31 14.76
N SER A 58 7.13 16.57 15.19
CA SER A 58 6.21 17.62 14.73
C SER A 58 6.39 18.04 13.25
N LYS A 59 7.14 17.27 12.46
CA LYS A 59 7.40 17.57 11.06
C LYS A 59 6.45 16.76 10.19
N ALA A 60 5.65 17.44 9.39
CA ALA A 60 4.80 16.75 8.44
C ALA A 60 5.38 16.80 7.01
N LEU A 61 5.06 15.76 6.26
CA LEU A 61 5.44 15.58 4.88
C LEU A 61 4.37 16.18 3.97
N ARG A 62 4.76 17.19 3.21
CA ARG A 62 3.97 17.75 2.12
C ARG A 62 4.04 16.81 0.93
N LEU A 63 2.96 16.09 0.65
CA LEU A 63 2.99 14.98 -0.29
C LEU A 63 3.23 15.43 -1.74
N TYR A 64 2.84 16.65 -2.10
CA TYR A 64 3.11 17.22 -3.43
C TYR A 64 4.60 17.52 -3.69
N ARG A 65 5.43 17.54 -2.63
CA ARG A 65 6.89 17.70 -2.74
C ARG A 65 7.62 16.36 -2.86
N LEU A 66 6.93 15.25 -2.65
CA LEU A 66 7.52 13.93 -2.79
C LEU A 66 7.34 13.44 -4.22
N PRO A 67 8.28 12.65 -4.76
CA PRO A 67 8.04 11.91 -5.99
C PRO A 67 6.89 10.93 -5.79
N TYR A 68 6.09 10.72 -6.84
CA TYR A 68 5.05 9.70 -6.86
C TYR A 68 5.36 8.68 -7.96
N TRP A 69 5.75 7.48 -7.57
CA TRP A 69 6.20 6.43 -8.49
C TRP A 69 5.04 5.51 -8.92
N GLY A 70 3.93 6.09 -9.35
CA GLY A 70 2.84 5.31 -9.95
C GLY A 70 3.06 5.13 -11.45
N SER A 71 2.65 3.98 -12.00
CA SER A 71 2.65 3.77 -13.46
C SER A 71 1.83 4.85 -14.17
N GLU A 72 2.40 5.49 -15.19
CA GLU A 72 1.73 6.53 -15.99
C GLU A 72 0.45 6.00 -16.65
N GLU A 73 0.48 4.75 -17.14
CA GLU A 73 -0.68 4.10 -17.75
C GLU A 73 -1.83 3.96 -16.73
N ASP A 74 -1.52 3.48 -15.52
CA ASP A 74 -2.51 3.31 -14.46
C ASP A 74 -3.02 4.65 -13.94
N LEU A 75 -2.16 5.67 -13.85
CA LEU A 75 -2.56 7.05 -13.53
C LEU A 75 -3.52 7.60 -14.59
N GLY A 76 -3.25 7.36 -15.87
CA GLY A 76 -4.15 7.75 -16.97
C GLY A 76 -5.50 7.03 -16.90
N LYS A 77 -5.50 5.72 -16.56
CA LYS A 77 -6.75 4.96 -16.31
C LYS A 77 -7.51 5.50 -15.11
N MET A 78 -6.83 5.75 -13.99
CA MET A 78 -7.41 6.34 -12.78
C MET A 78 -8.02 7.71 -13.09
N ALA A 79 -7.30 8.59 -13.79
CA ALA A 79 -7.79 9.90 -14.21
C ALA A 79 -9.06 9.81 -15.06
N LYS A 80 -9.11 8.89 -16.03
CA LYS A 80 -10.30 8.63 -16.86
C LYS A 80 -11.46 8.14 -16.00
N VAL A 81 -11.24 7.16 -15.14
CA VAL A 81 -12.26 6.63 -14.22
C VAL A 81 -12.77 7.75 -13.31
N LEU A 82 -11.90 8.62 -12.80
CA LEU A 82 -12.28 9.79 -12.03
C LEU A 82 -13.08 10.81 -12.85
N PHE A 83 -12.85 10.95 -14.15
CA PHE A 83 -13.60 11.90 -14.96
C PHE A 83 -14.97 11.41 -15.43
N VAL A 84 -15.23 10.09 -15.51
CA VAL A 84 -16.55 9.54 -15.90
C VAL A 84 -17.66 10.21 -15.09
N ASP A 85 -18.64 10.81 -15.77
CA ASP A 85 -19.69 11.63 -15.15
C ASP A 85 -20.38 10.88 -14.00
N GLN A 86 -20.52 11.57 -12.87
CA GLN A 86 -21.38 11.15 -11.77
C GLN A 86 -22.79 11.69 -12.10
N THR A 87 -23.79 10.81 -12.16
CA THR A 87 -25.22 11.19 -12.32
C THR A 87 -25.82 11.88 -11.08
N ARG A 88 -24.96 12.33 -10.15
CA ARG A 88 -25.26 13.12 -8.94
C ARG A 88 -25.93 12.31 -7.83
N HIS A 89 -25.76 11.00 -7.84
CA HIS A 89 -26.22 10.14 -6.75
C HIS A 89 -25.06 9.76 -5.82
N ARG A 90 -25.35 9.68 -4.52
CA ARG A 90 -24.36 9.32 -3.47
C ARG A 90 -23.62 8.01 -3.73
N TYR A 91 -24.27 7.02 -4.36
CA TYR A 91 -23.68 5.71 -4.63
C TYR A 91 -22.60 5.77 -5.72
N GLU A 92 -22.45 6.89 -6.41
CA GLU A 92 -21.48 7.12 -7.47
C GLU A 92 -20.22 7.83 -7.00
N ILE A 93 -20.17 8.22 -5.71
CA ILE A 93 -18.92 8.72 -5.13
C ILE A 93 -17.85 7.65 -5.32
N LYS A 94 -16.75 8.09 -5.91
CA LYS A 94 -15.63 7.23 -6.23
C LYS A 94 -14.85 6.93 -4.96
N TYR A 95 -14.36 5.72 -4.82
CA TYR A 95 -13.58 5.37 -3.65
C TYR A 95 -12.25 4.71 -4.00
N LEU A 96 -11.19 5.16 -3.34
CA LEU A 96 -9.90 4.49 -3.35
C LEU A 96 -9.78 3.68 -2.07
N CYS A 97 -9.72 2.35 -2.22
CA CYS A 97 -9.22 1.47 -1.17
C CYS A 97 -7.77 1.16 -1.42
N ALA A 98 -6.99 1.29 -0.37
CA ALA A 98 -5.77 0.53 -0.27
C ALA A 98 -5.37 0.47 1.21
N PRO A 99 -4.55 -0.53 1.59
CA PRO A 99 -3.97 -0.63 2.93
C PRO A 99 -3.33 0.68 3.41
N GLY A 100 -3.05 0.76 4.72
CA GLY A 100 -2.20 1.82 5.27
C GLY A 100 -0.91 1.99 4.46
N HIS A 101 -0.41 3.23 4.36
CA HIS A 101 0.89 3.55 3.72
C HIS A 101 1.05 3.27 2.22
N SER A 102 0.04 2.75 1.53
CA SER A 102 0.01 2.48 0.08
C SER A 102 0.11 3.70 -0.86
N GLY A 103 0.27 4.92 -0.35
CA GLY A 103 0.28 6.13 -1.20
C GLY A 103 -1.10 6.60 -1.70
N LYS A 104 -2.20 6.02 -1.21
CA LYS A 104 -3.58 6.41 -1.59
C LYS A 104 -3.90 7.90 -1.46
N THR A 105 -3.24 8.62 -0.55
CA THR A 105 -3.37 10.08 -0.44
C THR A 105 -2.78 10.81 -1.63
N SER A 106 -1.57 10.42 -1.99
CA SER A 106 -0.80 11.08 -3.03
C SER A 106 -1.39 10.79 -4.42
N SER A 107 -2.03 9.63 -4.59
CA SER A 107 -2.61 9.21 -5.87
C SER A 107 -3.72 10.15 -6.38
N GLY A 108 -4.50 10.76 -5.49
CA GLY A 108 -5.55 11.71 -5.90
C GLY A 108 -5.00 12.95 -6.61
N LEU A 109 -3.94 13.55 -6.06
CA LEU A 109 -3.27 14.69 -6.69
C LEU A 109 -2.54 14.27 -7.98
N ALA A 110 -1.87 13.11 -7.97
CA ALA A 110 -1.20 12.60 -9.15
C ALA A 110 -2.18 12.34 -10.32
N ALA A 111 -3.34 11.76 -10.03
CA ALA A 111 -4.39 11.53 -11.03
C ALA A 111 -5.00 12.84 -11.55
N PHE A 112 -5.17 13.85 -10.68
CA PHE A 112 -5.57 15.20 -11.11
C PHE A 112 -4.56 15.79 -12.10
N LEU A 113 -3.27 15.74 -11.79
CA LEU A 113 -2.22 16.29 -12.66
C LEU A 113 -2.13 15.54 -14.00
N ALA A 114 -2.34 14.22 -13.99
CA ALA A 114 -2.42 13.39 -15.19
C ALA A 114 -3.69 13.64 -16.04
N SER A 115 -4.77 14.14 -15.43
CA SER A 115 -6.04 14.40 -16.13
C SER A 115 -6.05 15.76 -16.82
N LYS A 116 -6.27 15.80 -18.13
CA LYS A 116 -6.48 17.07 -18.86
C LYS A 116 -7.87 17.68 -18.64
N ASP A 117 -8.77 16.92 -18.02
CA ASP A 117 -10.17 17.29 -17.92
C ASP A 117 -10.48 18.08 -16.65
N PHE A 118 -9.77 17.83 -15.55
CA PHE A 118 -9.94 18.62 -14.33
C PHE A 118 -9.22 19.98 -14.43
N THR A 119 -9.91 21.00 -13.93
CA THR A 119 -9.41 22.38 -13.82
C THR A 119 -8.97 22.71 -12.40
N HIS A 120 -9.67 22.17 -11.40
CA HIS A 120 -9.45 22.48 -9.99
C HIS A 120 -9.37 21.19 -9.17
N TYR A 121 -8.50 21.20 -8.17
CA TYR A 121 -8.34 20.15 -7.19
C TYR A 121 -8.57 20.72 -5.79
N LEU A 122 -9.53 20.14 -5.07
CA LEU A 122 -9.89 20.53 -3.71
C LEU A 122 -9.65 19.33 -2.79
N TYR A 123 -8.84 19.53 -1.75
CA TYR A 123 -8.51 18.47 -0.81
C TYR A 123 -9.08 18.80 0.56
N ILE A 124 -9.86 17.87 1.10
CA ILE A 124 -10.51 17.98 2.40
C ILE A 124 -10.11 16.76 3.21
N ALA A 125 -9.44 16.98 4.33
CA ALA A 125 -9.01 15.94 5.24
C ALA A 125 -9.73 16.04 6.58
N PHE A 126 -10.18 14.90 7.11
CA PHE A 126 -10.79 14.81 8.43
C PHE A 126 -9.83 14.27 9.49
N GLU A 127 -8.64 13.81 9.09
CA GLU A 127 -7.58 13.36 9.99
C GLU A 127 -6.20 13.44 9.29
N ASN A 128 -5.11 13.43 10.08
CA ASN A 128 -3.72 13.30 9.61
C ASN A 128 -3.32 14.28 8.48
N ASN A 129 -3.64 15.56 8.67
CA ASN A 129 -3.30 16.65 7.74
C ASN A 129 -2.80 17.90 8.49
N GLU A 130 -1.87 17.69 9.42
CA GLU A 130 -1.39 18.73 10.36
C GLU A 130 -2.56 19.46 11.07
N ARG A 131 -2.54 20.80 11.02
CA ARG A 131 -3.56 21.70 11.55
C ARG A 131 -4.62 22.04 10.50
N ARG A 132 -4.78 21.25 9.44
CA ARG A 132 -5.79 21.46 8.38
C ARG A 132 -6.69 20.23 8.27
N ARG A 133 -7.24 19.82 9.40
CA ARG A 133 -8.27 18.79 9.49
C ARG A 133 -9.59 19.41 9.88
N PHE A 134 -10.66 19.00 9.21
CA PHE A 134 -12.02 19.39 9.53
C PHE A 134 -12.59 18.43 10.57
N GLN A 135 -13.10 18.97 11.66
CA GLN A 135 -13.69 18.20 12.74
C GLN A 135 -14.96 18.87 13.23
N LEU A 136 -15.91 18.06 13.68
CA LEU A 136 -17.10 18.57 14.36
C LEU A 136 -16.69 19.15 15.72
N SER A 137 -17.09 20.39 16.00
CA SER A 137 -16.82 21.10 17.27
C SER A 137 -17.31 20.29 18.48
N ASP A 138 -18.55 19.81 18.40
CA ASP A 138 -19.10 18.82 19.32
C ASP A 138 -18.72 17.42 18.86
N LYS A 139 -18.00 16.64 19.68
CA LYS A 139 -17.55 15.29 19.31
C LYS A 139 -18.69 14.33 18.97
N THR A 140 -19.95 14.70 19.14
CA THR A 140 -21.08 13.84 18.77
C THR A 140 -22.14 14.71 18.11
N PRO A 141 -22.66 14.33 16.93
CA PRO A 141 -23.83 15.01 16.36
C PRO A 141 -24.97 15.05 17.38
N LEU A 142 -25.76 16.12 17.36
CA LEU A 142 -26.90 16.22 18.26
C LEU A 142 -27.90 15.12 17.92
N LEU A 143 -28.30 14.37 18.94
CA LEU A 143 -29.28 13.31 18.78
C LEU A 143 -30.62 13.91 18.35
N ASP A 144 -31.29 13.22 17.43
CA ASP A 144 -32.66 13.52 17.03
C ASP A 144 -33.53 13.52 18.31
N GLY A 145 -33.90 14.70 18.82
CA GLY A 145 -34.88 14.86 19.92
C GLY A 145 -36.30 14.50 19.49
N GLY A 146 -36.48 13.42 18.72
CA GLY A 146 -37.69 13.04 18.00
C GLY A 146 -37.78 13.55 16.55
N TYR A 147 -36.85 14.39 16.09
CA TYR A 147 -36.80 14.90 14.72
C TYR A 147 -35.98 14.01 13.81
N SER A 148 -36.62 13.08 13.10
CA SER A 148 -35.94 12.18 12.16
C SER A 148 -35.07 12.94 11.15
N GLY A 149 -33.76 12.68 11.15
CA GLY A 149 -32.82 13.19 10.15
C GLY A 149 -32.14 14.51 10.51
N TYR A 150 -32.19 14.95 11.77
CA TYR A 150 -31.48 16.14 12.23
C TYR A 150 -29.96 15.98 12.07
N ALA A 151 -29.41 14.84 12.52
CA ALA A 151 -27.99 14.52 12.33
C ALA A 151 -27.56 14.54 10.86
N LYS A 152 -28.43 14.08 9.94
CA LYS A 152 -28.18 14.13 8.48
C LYS A 152 -28.08 15.58 7.99
N LYS A 153 -29.00 16.46 8.41
CA LYS A 153 -28.96 17.89 8.08
C LYS A 153 -27.72 18.59 8.66
N GLN A 154 -27.32 18.24 9.88
CA GLN A 154 -26.08 18.71 10.49
C GLN A 154 -24.85 18.34 9.64
N GLY A 155 -24.77 17.10 9.16
CA GLY A 155 -23.70 16.66 8.26
C GLY A 155 -23.70 17.39 6.92
N ALA A 156 -24.89 17.67 6.38
CA ALA A 156 -25.04 18.44 5.15
C ALA A 156 -24.51 19.88 5.31
N ALA A 157 -24.91 20.57 6.37
CA ALA A 157 -24.40 21.90 6.71
C ALA A 157 -22.89 21.89 6.96
N PHE A 158 -22.39 20.86 7.66
CA PHE A 158 -20.96 20.67 7.91
C PHE A 158 -20.14 20.59 6.62
N ALA A 159 -20.61 19.86 5.61
CA ALA A 159 -19.91 19.75 4.32
C ALA A 159 -19.80 21.12 3.61
N VAL A 160 -20.88 21.92 3.63
CA VAL A 160 -20.89 23.28 3.09
C VAL A 160 -19.85 24.14 3.80
N GLU A 161 -19.81 24.10 5.13
CA GLU A 161 -18.89 24.92 5.91
C GLU A 161 -17.43 24.50 5.70
N CYS A 162 -17.15 23.20 5.59
CA CYS A 162 -15.81 22.72 5.21
C CYS A 162 -15.35 23.32 3.87
N MET A 163 -16.27 23.38 2.89
CA MET A 163 -15.98 23.96 1.58
C MET A 163 -15.81 25.48 1.64
N ARG A 164 -16.68 26.17 2.40
CA ARG A 164 -16.61 27.62 2.58
C ARG A 164 -15.27 28.03 3.19
N ILE A 165 -14.90 27.42 4.31
CA ILE A 165 -13.60 27.63 4.96
C ILE A 165 -12.45 27.35 3.99
N LEU A 166 -12.51 26.23 3.25
CA LEU A 166 -11.45 25.89 2.30
C LEU A 166 -11.30 26.95 1.19
N LEU A 167 -12.40 27.48 0.64
CA LEU A 167 -12.40 28.40 -0.49
C LEU A 167 -12.17 29.86 -0.08
N GLU A 168 -12.77 30.30 1.02
CA GLU A 168 -12.86 31.70 1.44
C GLU A 168 -11.84 32.03 2.55
N GLU A 169 -11.51 31.07 3.42
CA GLU A 169 -10.64 31.26 4.59
C GLU A 169 -9.43 30.30 4.63
N PRO A 170 -8.68 30.11 3.53
CA PRO A 170 -7.65 29.06 3.41
C PRO A 170 -6.42 29.28 4.32
N ASP A 171 -6.30 30.43 4.96
CA ASP A 171 -5.20 30.78 5.86
C ASP A 171 -5.44 30.40 7.30
N TRP A 172 -6.68 30.09 7.67
CA TRP A 172 -6.99 29.83 9.06
C TRP A 172 -6.15 28.65 9.56
N THR A 173 -5.37 28.93 10.61
CA THR A 173 -4.44 27.99 11.22
C THR A 173 -5.08 27.32 12.43
N GLY A 174 -5.39 26.03 12.33
CA GLY A 174 -5.98 25.26 13.44
C GLY A 174 -6.91 24.17 12.93
N PRO A 175 -7.21 23.16 13.75
CA PRO A 175 -8.29 22.24 13.40
C PRO A 175 -9.55 23.06 13.13
N TYR A 176 -10.17 22.85 11.98
CA TYR A 176 -11.38 23.55 11.60
C TYR A 176 -12.52 22.91 12.37
N GLU A 177 -12.83 23.50 13.51
CA GLU A 177 -14.02 23.17 14.27
C GLU A 177 -15.21 23.84 13.60
N VAL A 178 -15.97 23.04 12.89
CA VAL A 178 -17.19 23.52 12.24
C VAL A 178 -18.28 23.58 13.32
N PRO A 179 -18.79 24.78 13.65
CA PRO A 179 -19.86 24.92 14.63
C PRO A 179 -21.14 24.32 14.05
N VAL A 180 -21.75 23.39 14.78
CA VAL A 180 -23.07 22.87 14.44
C VAL A 180 -23.96 23.03 15.67
N GLY A 181 -24.19 24.31 16.01
CA GLY A 181 -24.84 24.68 17.26
C GLY A 181 -26.34 24.39 17.28
N PRO A 182 -26.94 24.27 18.48
CA PRO A 182 -28.36 23.96 18.69
C PRO A 182 -29.32 25.13 18.41
N CYS A 183 -28.81 26.33 18.13
CA CYS A 183 -29.62 27.55 18.14
C CYS A 183 -30.43 27.78 16.85
N ASP A 184 -30.08 27.10 15.76
CA ASP A 184 -30.83 27.15 14.50
C ASP A 184 -31.05 25.73 13.95
N LEU A 185 -32.25 25.47 13.43
CA LEU A 185 -32.52 24.25 12.67
C LEU A 185 -31.55 24.19 11.48
N PRO A 186 -30.73 23.14 11.33
CA PRO A 186 -29.80 23.05 10.22
C PRO A 186 -30.59 23.05 8.89
N PRO A 187 -30.02 23.65 7.83
CA PRO A 187 -30.65 23.69 6.52
C PRO A 187 -30.98 22.28 6.03
N SER A 188 -31.94 22.19 5.10
CA SER A 188 -32.21 20.89 4.47
C SER A 188 -30.99 20.42 3.67
N THR A 189 -30.95 19.12 3.36
CA THR A 189 -29.88 18.57 2.51
C THR A 189 -29.91 19.20 1.11
N ASP A 190 -31.08 19.47 0.56
CA ASP A 190 -31.24 20.10 -0.76
C ASP A 190 -30.76 21.56 -0.73
N ASP A 191 -31.11 22.33 0.30
CA ASP A 191 -30.60 23.70 0.47
C ASP A 191 -29.07 23.71 0.60
N SER A 192 -28.51 22.74 1.32
CA SER A 192 -27.06 22.58 1.47
C SER A 192 -26.38 22.19 0.15
N ILE A 193 -27.02 21.38 -0.68
CA ILE A 193 -26.54 21.04 -2.03
C ILE A 193 -26.52 22.29 -2.91
N ASP A 194 -27.58 23.09 -2.90
CA ASP A 194 -27.66 24.30 -3.72
C ASP A 194 -26.67 25.37 -3.24
N GLU A 195 -26.48 25.49 -1.94
CA GLU A 195 -25.44 26.33 -1.35
C GLU A 195 -24.03 25.86 -1.74
N MET A 196 -23.75 24.56 -1.70
CA MET A 196 -22.48 23.99 -2.17
C MET A 196 -22.23 24.30 -3.66
N LYS A 197 -23.26 24.18 -4.52
CA LYS A 197 -23.16 24.56 -5.93
C LYS A 197 -22.89 26.05 -6.08
N ARG A 198 -23.55 26.90 -5.29
CA ARG A 198 -23.36 28.35 -5.29
C ARG A 198 -21.92 28.71 -4.91
N LEU A 199 -21.39 28.11 -3.83
CA LEU A 199 -20.00 28.31 -3.39
C LEU A 199 -19.00 27.95 -4.50
N LEU A 200 -19.15 26.77 -5.12
CA LEU A 200 -18.28 26.36 -6.22
C LEU A 200 -18.41 27.27 -7.45
N TYR A 201 -19.63 27.68 -7.80
CA TYR A 201 -19.87 28.59 -8.93
C TYR A 201 -19.26 29.98 -8.70
N GLN A 202 -19.48 30.57 -7.52
CA GLN A 202 -19.00 31.90 -7.17
C GLN A 202 -17.46 31.94 -7.10
N ASN A 203 -16.85 30.89 -6.58
CA ASN A 203 -15.40 30.84 -6.37
C ASN A 203 -14.62 30.27 -7.58
N LEU A 204 -15.18 29.33 -8.35
CA LEU A 204 -14.42 28.62 -9.39
C LEU A 204 -14.96 28.90 -10.80
N GLY A 205 -16.16 29.47 -10.90
CA GLY A 205 -16.85 29.77 -12.15
C GLY A 205 -17.63 28.58 -12.72
N GLU A 206 -18.56 28.87 -13.63
CA GLU A 206 -19.48 27.89 -14.19
C GLU A 206 -18.80 26.74 -14.95
N LYS A 207 -17.65 27.05 -15.57
CA LYS A 207 -16.90 26.09 -16.39
C LYS A 207 -15.93 25.24 -15.58
N ALA A 208 -15.92 25.38 -14.26
CA ALA A 208 -15.04 24.62 -13.39
C ALA A 208 -15.38 23.12 -13.44
N LYS A 209 -14.38 22.33 -13.81
CA LYS A 209 -14.36 20.88 -13.64
C LYS A 209 -13.53 20.56 -12.41
N VAL A 210 -14.20 20.25 -11.30
CA VAL A 210 -13.59 20.16 -9.96
C VAL A 210 -13.46 18.71 -9.54
N LEU A 211 -12.30 18.33 -9.02
CA LEU A 211 -12.10 17.08 -8.28
C LEU A 211 -12.03 17.38 -6.78
N ILE A 212 -13.00 16.91 -6.00
CA ILE A 212 -13.01 16.96 -4.54
C ILE A 212 -12.46 15.64 -4.00
N HIS A 213 -11.36 15.72 -3.25
CA HIS A 213 -10.73 14.59 -2.62
C HIS A 213 -11.00 14.59 -1.12
N LEU A 214 -11.88 13.69 -0.67
CA LEU A 214 -12.27 13.48 0.72
C LEU A 214 -11.38 12.41 1.37
N ASP A 215 -10.58 12.83 2.35
CA ASP A 215 -9.61 11.98 3.01
C ASP A 215 -9.97 11.66 4.45
N GLU A 216 -9.83 10.39 4.83
CA GLU A 216 -10.20 9.87 6.15
C GLU A 216 -11.65 10.21 6.53
N HIS A 217 -12.60 10.23 5.60
CA HIS A 217 -13.98 10.68 5.85
C HIS A 217 -14.74 9.91 6.94
N LYS A 218 -14.33 8.66 7.26
CA LYS A 218 -14.85 7.94 8.44
C LYS A 218 -14.52 8.63 9.77
N LYS A 219 -13.59 9.59 9.77
CA LYS A 219 -13.17 10.42 10.92
C LYS A 219 -13.85 11.80 10.96
N MET A 220 -14.78 12.10 10.04
CA MET A 220 -15.61 13.33 10.09
C MET A 220 -16.27 13.52 11.45
N CYS A 221 -16.79 12.42 12.01
CA CYS A 221 -17.39 12.36 13.34
C CYS A 221 -17.23 10.94 13.93
N PRO A 222 -17.24 10.79 15.26
CA PRO A 222 -17.33 9.50 15.91
C PRO A 222 -18.58 8.71 15.48
N ARG A 223 -18.42 7.39 15.37
CA ARG A 223 -19.46 6.43 14.99
C ARG A 223 -19.54 5.31 16.01
N THR A 224 -20.74 4.92 16.38
CA THR A 224 -21.00 3.79 17.30
C THR A 224 -21.23 2.47 16.54
N ASN A 225 -21.50 2.54 15.23
CA ASN A 225 -21.93 1.40 14.40
C ASN A 225 -23.24 0.72 14.88
N GLU A 226 -24.00 1.38 15.74
CA GLU A 226 -25.32 0.90 16.17
C GLU A 226 -26.40 1.20 15.11
N LYS A 227 -27.53 0.50 15.20
CA LYS A 227 -28.69 0.81 14.37
C LYS A 227 -29.16 2.24 14.70
N ASN A 228 -29.23 3.10 13.69
CA ASN A 228 -29.49 4.54 13.84
C ASN A 228 -28.33 5.35 14.45
N ASP A 229 -27.08 4.94 14.24
CA ASP A 229 -25.90 5.71 14.61
C ASP A 229 -25.97 7.16 14.05
N PRO A 230 -26.05 8.20 14.91
CA PRO A 230 -26.14 9.59 14.47
C PRO A 230 -24.88 10.02 13.69
N GLY A 231 -23.71 9.46 14.00
CA GLY A 231 -22.48 9.70 13.25
C GLY A 231 -22.53 9.13 11.84
N ALA A 232 -23.21 7.99 11.65
CA ALA A 232 -23.48 7.45 10.32
C ALA A 232 -24.44 8.35 9.53
N ALA A 233 -25.53 8.81 10.14
CA ALA A 233 -26.49 9.73 9.53
C ALA A 233 -25.85 11.09 9.18
N PHE A 234 -25.03 11.64 10.07
CA PHE A 234 -24.23 12.84 9.83
C PHE A 234 -23.30 12.66 8.63
N SER A 235 -22.50 11.60 8.62
CA SER A 235 -21.61 11.32 7.50
C SER A 235 -22.37 11.15 6.19
N GLN A 236 -23.55 10.51 6.23
CA GLN A 236 -24.42 10.36 5.07
C GLN A 236 -24.85 11.72 4.50
N GLY A 237 -25.28 12.65 5.36
CA GLY A 237 -25.67 14.00 4.93
C GLY A 237 -24.51 14.77 4.30
N ALA A 238 -23.31 14.69 4.88
CA ALA A 238 -22.12 15.32 4.34
C ALA A 238 -21.77 14.78 2.94
N MET A 239 -21.75 13.45 2.79
CA MET A 239 -21.43 12.80 1.51
C MET A 239 -22.48 13.09 0.44
N GLU A 240 -23.76 13.20 0.82
CA GLU A 240 -24.86 13.56 -0.09
C GLU A 240 -24.66 14.97 -0.68
N VAL A 241 -24.29 15.95 0.16
CA VAL A 241 -23.95 17.30 -0.30
C VAL A 241 -22.76 17.31 -1.25
N PHE A 242 -21.67 16.60 -0.90
CA PHE A 242 -20.51 16.51 -1.79
C PHE A 242 -20.89 15.89 -3.14
N SER A 243 -21.69 14.82 -3.18
CA SER A 243 -22.14 14.19 -4.43
C SER A 243 -23.12 15.03 -5.24
N GLY A 244 -23.89 15.92 -4.60
CA GLY A 244 -24.82 16.84 -5.25
C GLY A 244 -24.14 18.11 -5.79
N SER A 245 -22.91 18.38 -5.35
CA SER A 245 -22.04 19.41 -5.94
C SER A 245 -21.64 18.97 -7.34
N ARG A 246 -21.63 19.82 -8.35
CA ARG A 246 -21.31 19.45 -9.75
C ARG A 246 -19.86 18.92 -9.94
N ALA A 247 -19.10 18.77 -8.85
CA ALA A 247 -17.77 18.24 -8.80
C ALA A 247 -17.75 16.71 -8.83
N VAL A 248 -16.65 16.14 -9.30
CA VAL A 248 -16.35 14.73 -9.07
C VAL A 248 -15.83 14.58 -7.65
N VAL A 249 -16.42 13.66 -6.89
CA VAL A 249 -15.95 13.34 -5.54
C VAL A 249 -15.22 11.99 -5.53
N VAL A 250 -14.01 11.98 -4.97
CA VAL A 250 -13.28 10.77 -4.59
C VAL A 250 -13.06 10.75 -3.08
N ALA A 251 -13.53 9.67 -2.44
CA ALA A 251 -13.35 9.42 -1.02
C ALA A 251 -12.35 8.29 -0.79
N ARG A 252 -11.73 8.25 0.40
CA ARG A 252 -10.80 7.18 0.75
C ARG A 252 -11.23 6.35 1.94
N HIS A 253 -10.86 5.08 1.87
CA HIS A 253 -10.87 4.20 3.03
C HIS A 253 -9.54 3.45 3.18
N VAL A 254 -9.20 3.17 4.44
CA VAL A 254 -8.16 2.19 4.80
C VAL A 254 -8.69 0.77 4.63
N GLU A 255 -9.94 0.54 5.02
CA GLU A 255 -10.61 -0.76 4.94
C GLU A 255 -11.71 -0.73 3.90
N PRO A 256 -11.92 -1.82 3.14
CA PRO A 256 -13.05 -1.91 2.22
C PRO A 256 -14.37 -1.61 2.96
N PRO A 257 -15.30 -0.86 2.33
CA PRO A 257 -16.64 -0.75 2.89
C PRO A 257 -17.26 -2.15 2.96
N PRO A 258 -18.05 -2.47 4.01
CA PRO A 258 -18.68 -3.77 4.14
C PRO A 258 -19.54 -4.09 2.90
N LEU A 259 -19.42 -5.32 2.39
CA LEU A 259 -20.10 -5.78 1.16
C LEU A 259 -21.62 -5.87 1.33
N SER A 260 -22.08 -6.20 2.54
CA SER A 260 -23.49 -6.19 2.92
C SER A 260 -23.75 -4.96 3.77
N PRO A 261 -24.66 -4.04 3.40
CA PRO A 261 -25.00 -2.90 4.26
C PRO A 261 -25.51 -3.44 5.60
N PRO A 262 -24.85 -3.16 6.74
CA PRO A 262 -25.35 -3.54 8.05
C PRO A 262 -26.68 -2.83 8.35
N THR A 263 -27.80 -3.43 7.94
CA THR A 263 -29.17 -2.87 8.11
C THR A 263 -29.40 -1.53 7.39
N ALA A 264 -30.66 -1.13 7.26
CA ALA A 264 -31.13 0.08 6.53
C ALA A 264 -30.59 1.43 7.05
N SER A 265 -29.60 1.43 7.94
CA SER A 265 -28.98 2.62 8.57
C SER A 265 -27.50 2.81 8.21
N THR A 266 -26.86 1.85 7.54
CA THR A 266 -25.57 2.15 6.91
C THR A 266 -25.81 2.82 5.58
N SER A 267 -25.28 4.03 5.41
CA SER A 267 -25.17 4.75 4.13
C SER A 267 -25.23 3.78 2.94
N ASP A 268 -26.34 3.68 2.20
CA ASP A 268 -26.35 2.82 1.01
C ASP A 268 -25.21 3.28 0.11
N THR A 269 -24.22 2.40 0.06
CA THR A 269 -22.79 2.73 0.06
C THR A 269 -22.34 3.34 -1.26
N CYS A 270 -21.36 4.23 -1.22
CA CYS A 270 -20.58 4.64 -2.39
C CYS A 270 -19.95 3.39 -3.02
N ARG A 271 -20.23 3.09 -4.29
CA ARG A 271 -19.88 1.80 -4.93
C ARG A 271 -19.01 1.92 -6.15
N TRP A 272 -18.40 3.07 -6.42
CA TRP A 272 -17.54 3.19 -7.60
C TRP A 272 -16.07 3.01 -7.22
N PRO A 273 -15.54 1.77 -7.20
CA PRO A 273 -14.15 1.54 -6.87
C PRO A 273 -13.24 2.21 -7.90
N VAL A 274 -12.18 2.82 -7.40
CA VAL A 274 -11.07 3.33 -8.19
C VAL A 274 -9.82 2.59 -7.76
N ILE A 275 -9.16 1.98 -8.73
CA ILE A 275 -7.94 1.22 -8.51
C ILE A 275 -6.81 2.23 -8.31
N CYS A 276 -6.03 2.07 -7.23
CA CYS A 276 -4.81 2.85 -7.03
C CYS A 276 -3.75 2.44 -8.07
N PRO A 277 -2.97 3.39 -8.63
CA PRO A 277 -1.91 3.08 -9.57
C PRO A 277 -0.89 2.13 -8.95
N ARG A 278 -0.44 1.13 -9.72
CA ARG A 278 0.66 0.26 -9.28
C ARG A 278 1.94 1.06 -9.17
N ILE A 279 2.82 0.64 -8.25
CA ILE A 279 4.18 1.17 -8.17
C ILE A 279 4.89 0.83 -9.48
N ASP A 280 5.46 1.85 -10.11
CA ASP A 280 6.36 1.72 -11.23
C ASP A 280 7.78 1.49 -10.70
N VAL A 281 8.16 0.22 -10.62
CA VAL A 281 9.48 -0.20 -10.14
C VAL A 281 10.58 0.46 -10.96
N GLU A 282 10.38 0.68 -12.26
CA GLU A 282 11.41 1.31 -13.09
C GLU A 282 11.60 2.78 -12.73
N LEU A 283 10.52 3.52 -12.45
CA LEU A 283 10.61 4.90 -11.96
C LEU A 283 11.28 4.99 -10.59
N VAL A 284 10.98 4.06 -9.69
CA VAL A 284 11.66 3.98 -8.38
C VAL A 284 13.15 3.75 -8.59
N MET A 285 13.51 2.74 -9.37
CA MET A 285 14.91 2.36 -9.62
C MET A 285 15.69 3.48 -10.28
N ARG A 286 15.13 4.15 -11.28
CA ARG A 286 15.75 5.32 -11.92
C ARG A 286 15.88 6.50 -10.97
N HIS A 287 14.91 6.74 -10.08
CA HIS A 287 14.99 7.81 -9.07
C HIS A 287 16.13 7.53 -8.08
N LEU A 288 16.28 6.28 -7.65
CA LEU A 288 17.38 5.82 -6.79
C LEU A 288 18.73 5.82 -7.52
N ALA A 289 18.73 5.64 -8.84
CA ALA A 289 19.91 5.71 -9.70
C ALA A 289 20.34 7.13 -10.04
N GLY A 290 19.46 8.13 -9.86
CA GLY A 290 19.72 9.49 -10.35
C GLY A 290 20.69 10.28 -9.47
N PRO A 291 21.37 11.31 -10.02
CA PRO A 291 22.32 12.16 -9.28
C PRO A 291 21.70 12.95 -8.10
N SER A 292 20.38 12.96 -7.97
CA SER A 292 19.63 13.51 -6.83
C SER A 292 19.33 12.50 -5.70
N ALA A 293 19.47 11.18 -5.94
CA ALA A 293 19.38 10.13 -4.93
C ALA A 293 20.30 10.36 -3.70
N PRO A 294 21.54 10.88 -3.84
CA PRO A 294 22.42 11.07 -2.69
C PRO A 294 21.91 12.09 -1.67
N ARG A 295 20.86 12.89 -1.92
CA ARG A 295 20.31 13.82 -0.90
C ARG A 295 19.34 13.19 0.11
N LEU A 296 18.73 12.05 -0.21
CA LEU A 296 17.94 11.28 0.76
C LEU A 296 18.83 10.46 1.69
N CYS A 297 20.08 10.22 1.30
CA CYS A 297 21.06 9.42 2.03
C CYS A 297 22.25 10.23 2.59
N SER A 298 22.44 11.51 2.22
CA SER A 298 23.62 12.29 2.63
C SER A 298 23.46 13.03 3.96
N GLY A 299 23.53 12.25 5.03
CA GLY A 299 24.22 12.72 6.23
C GLY A 299 25.73 12.62 6.02
N GLN A 300 26.30 13.58 5.28
CA GLN A 300 27.75 13.87 5.12
C GLN A 300 28.66 12.74 4.57
N THR A 301 29.14 12.97 3.33
CA THR A 301 30.36 12.43 2.69
C THR A 301 30.70 10.95 2.90
N GLY A 302 30.39 10.11 1.90
CA GLY A 302 30.71 8.68 1.87
C GLY A 302 30.06 7.94 0.67
N PRO A 303 30.24 6.62 0.51
CA PRO A 303 30.68 5.85 -0.67
C PRO A 303 29.60 5.42 -1.70
N LEU A 304 28.45 6.10 -1.76
CA LEU A 304 27.31 5.68 -2.59
C LEU A 304 27.49 5.84 -4.11
N THR A 305 28.65 6.31 -4.60
CA THR A 305 28.97 6.34 -6.03
C THR A 305 28.94 4.95 -6.67
N GLY A 306 29.39 3.90 -5.97
CA GLY A 306 29.31 2.52 -6.49
C GLY A 306 27.87 1.99 -6.59
N PHE A 307 26.96 2.47 -5.75
CA PHE A 307 25.55 2.11 -5.80
C PHE A 307 24.82 2.80 -6.96
N LEU A 308 25.11 4.08 -7.19
CA LEU A 308 24.63 4.81 -8.37
C LEU A 308 25.11 4.12 -9.65
N ASP A 309 26.39 3.76 -9.72
CA ASP A 309 26.95 3.02 -10.86
C ASP A 309 26.31 1.63 -11.09
N PHE A 310 25.90 0.92 -10.03
CA PHE A 310 25.19 -0.36 -10.09
C PHE A 310 23.72 -0.23 -10.54
N LEU A 311 23.06 0.87 -10.17
CA LEU A 311 21.70 1.16 -10.61
C LEU A 311 21.68 1.77 -12.03
N GLU A 312 22.72 2.54 -12.38
CA GLU A 312 23.00 3.08 -13.71
C GLU A 312 23.65 2.05 -14.66
N LEU A 313 23.90 0.83 -14.18
CA LEU A 313 24.14 -0.38 -14.98
C LEU A 313 22.84 -0.73 -15.75
N LYS A 314 22.32 0.24 -16.51
CA LYS A 314 21.22 0.15 -17.45
C LYS A 314 21.77 -0.41 -18.74
N GLN A 315 21.25 -1.58 -19.11
CA GLN A 315 20.69 -1.84 -20.45
C GLN A 315 21.57 -1.56 -21.67
N THR A 316 22.89 -1.51 -21.54
CA THR A 316 23.79 -1.51 -22.72
C THR A 316 23.90 -2.90 -23.34
N SER A 317 23.45 -3.92 -22.61
CA SER A 317 23.36 -5.27 -23.13
C SER A 317 22.01 -5.47 -23.81
N ASP A 318 22.04 -5.77 -25.11
CA ASP A 318 20.88 -6.24 -25.87
C ASP A 318 20.52 -7.71 -25.54
N ASP A 319 21.29 -8.36 -24.64
CA ASP A 319 21.09 -9.75 -24.25
C ASP A 319 20.02 -9.86 -23.14
N PRO A 320 18.85 -10.43 -23.43
CA PRO A 320 17.74 -10.52 -22.48
C PRO A 320 18.07 -11.36 -21.23
N ASP A 321 19.01 -12.30 -21.29
CA ASP A 321 19.43 -13.06 -20.12
C ASP A 321 20.29 -12.22 -19.17
N VAL A 322 21.16 -11.36 -19.71
CA VAL A 322 21.97 -10.41 -18.93
C VAL A 322 21.06 -9.37 -18.26
N LEU A 323 20.09 -8.83 -19.01
CA LEU A 323 19.08 -7.91 -18.49
C LEU A 323 18.26 -8.53 -17.35
N ARG A 324 17.84 -9.80 -17.52
CA ARG A 324 17.11 -10.53 -16.48
C ARG A 324 17.94 -10.74 -15.21
N VAL A 325 19.24 -11.03 -15.34
CA VAL A 325 20.16 -11.19 -14.19
C VAL A 325 20.36 -9.86 -13.46
N ILE A 326 20.56 -8.76 -14.18
CA ILE A 326 20.71 -7.41 -13.60
C ILE A 326 19.43 -7.01 -12.86
N ALA A 327 18.26 -7.18 -13.48
CA ALA A 327 16.97 -6.89 -12.85
C ALA A 327 16.72 -7.75 -11.60
N ASN A 328 17.13 -9.02 -11.63
CA ASN A 328 17.01 -9.91 -10.48
C ASN A 328 17.95 -9.50 -9.33
N LEU A 329 19.18 -9.11 -9.64
CA LEU A 329 20.13 -8.57 -8.65
C LEU A 329 19.61 -7.28 -8.03
N GLN A 330 19.14 -6.35 -8.86
CA GLN A 330 18.52 -5.10 -8.41
C GLN A 330 17.33 -5.33 -7.48
N LEU A 331 16.44 -6.27 -7.83
CA LEU A 331 15.30 -6.65 -6.98
C LEU A 331 15.77 -7.30 -5.66
N ARG A 332 16.75 -8.21 -5.71
CA ARG A 332 17.34 -8.84 -4.51
C ARG A 332 17.97 -7.81 -3.58
N PHE A 333 18.63 -6.80 -4.14
CA PHE A 333 19.17 -5.67 -3.40
C PHE A 333 18.08 -4.81 -2.77
N ALA A 334 17.03 -4.48 -3.53
CA ALA A 334 15.90 -3.71 -3.00
C ALA A 334 15.21 -4.47 -1.84
N LEU A 335 15.04 -5.78 -1.95
CA LEU A 335 14.47 -6.62 -0.90
C LEU A 335 15.40 -6.77 0.32
N ALA A 336 16.71 -6.89 0.12
CA ALA A 336 17.69 -6.90 1.20
C ALA A 336 17.74 -5.54 1.94
N LEU A 337 17.53 -4.44 1.22
CA LEU A 337 17.35 -3.11 1.79
C LEU A 337 16.01 -2.99 2.53
N ASP A 338 14.91 -3.57 2.03
CA ASP A 338 13.59 -3.53 2.67
C ASP A 338 13.60 -4.23 4.05
N GLY A 339 14.26 -5.39 4.14
CA GLY A 339 14.50 -6.08 5.41
C GLY A 339 15.32 -5.25 6.43
N ARG A 340 16.15 -4.32 5.96
CA ARG A 340 16.92 -3.37 6.80
C ARG A 340 16.21 -2.02 7.00
N LEU A 341 15.31 -1.62 6.10
CA LEU A 341 14.51 -0.39 6.15
C LEU A 341 13.44 -0.43 7.24
N ALA A 342 12.96 -1.62 7.60
CA ALA A 342 12.13 -1.82 8.80
C ALA A 342 12.83 -1.35 10.10
N CYS A 343 14.18 -1.24 10.10
CA CYS A 343 14.98 -0.80 11.23
C CYS A 343 15.53 0.64 11.10
N LEU A 344 15.18 1.38 10.04
CA LEU A 344 15.75 2.72 9.79
C LEU A 344 15.00 3.85 10.53
N HIS A 345 15.12 3.84 11.86
CA HIS A 345 15.50 5.07 12.55
C HIS A 345 17.04 5.12 12.47
N VAL A 346 17.60 6.02 11.64
CA VAL A 346 19.04 6.15 11.35
C VAL A 346 19.92 5.89 12.60
N PRO A 347 20.83 4.91 12.53
CA PRO A 347 22.25 5.28 12.54
C PRO A 347 23.04 4.56 11.44
N ARG A 348 24.06 5.29 10.94
CA ARG A 348 25.18 4.89 10.05
C ARG A 348 25.06 3.53 9.37
N VAL A 349 24.87 3.57 8.06
CA VAL A 349 25.15 2.43 7.17
C VAL A 349 26.59 1.98 7.45
N ASP A 350 26.77 0.66 7.57
CA ASP A 350 28.07 0.02 7.80
C ASP A 350 29.02 0.29 6.61
N GLU A 351 30.18 0.88 6.87
CA GLU A 351 31.21 1.19 5.86
C GLU A 351 31.70 -0.07 5.12
N GLU A 352 31.59 -1.25 5.74
CA GLU A 352 31.94 -2.53 5.13
C GLU A 352 30.92 -2.94 4.05
N PHE A 353 29.63 -2.82 4.37
CA PHE A 353 28.54 -3.08 3.40
C PHE A 353 28.66 -2.15 2.19
N GLU A 354 29.01 -0.88 2.41
CA GLU A 354 29.23 0.07 1.32
C GLU A 354 30.43 -0.31 0.43
N ARG A 355 31.53 -0.81 1.02
CA ARG A 355 32.68 -1.34 0.26
C ARG A 355 32.30 -2.56 -0.57
N GLN A 356 31.49 -3.46 -0.05
CA GLN A 356 31.04 -4.66 -0.77
C GLN A 356 30.14 -4.31 -1.96
N VAL A 357 29.24 -3.33 -1.79
CA VAL A 357 28.38 -2.85 -2.89
C VAL A 357 29.21 -2.21 -4.01
N ALA A 358 30.21 -1.40 -3.66
CA ALA A 358 31.10 -0.79 -4.64
C ALA A 358 31.91 -1.86 -5.41
N GLN A 359 32.46 -2.84 -4.70
CA GLN A 359 33.22 -3.94 -5.32
C GLN A 359 32.37 -4.76 -6.28
N LEU A 360 31.14 -5.11 -5.89
CA LEU A 360 30.22 -5.84 -6.78
C LEU A 360 29.87 -5.02 -8.02
N SER A 361 29.64 -3.71 -7.88
CA SER A 361 29.39 -2.84 -9.03
C SER A 361 30.54 -2.92 -10.04
N ASP A 362 31.78 -2.85 -9.58
CA ASP A 362 32.95 -2.90 -10.45
C ASP A 362 33.15 -4.28 -11.08
N ASP A 363 32.92 -5.36 -10.33
CA ASP A 363 32.98 -6.73 -10.84
C ASP A 363 31.92 -6.99 -11.91
N LEU A 364 30.70 -6.45 -11.74
CA LEU A 364 29.62 -6.54 -12.73
C LEU A 364 29.95 -5.73 -13.99
N LYS A 365 30.51 -4.52 -13.87
CA LYS A 365 30.98 -3.73 -15.02
C LYS A 365 32.02 -4.51 -15.84
N VAL A 366 33.02 -5.09 -15.16
CA VAL A 366 34.06 -5.91 -15.81
C VAL A 366 33.47 -7.15 -16.48
N ALA A 367 32.51 -7.81 -15.82
CA ALA A 367 31.85 -8.99 -16.36
C ALA A 367 31.01 -8.67 -17.62
N CYS A 368 30.23 -7.58 -17.60
CA CYS A 368 29.45 -7.10 -18.74
C CYS A 368 30.29 -6.79 -19.99
N LEU A 369 31.56 -6.40 -19.82
CA LEU A 369 32.47 -6.07 -20.92
C LEU A 369 33.19 -7.29 -21.53
N SER A 370 33.00 -8.49 -20.97
CA SER A 370 33.73 -9.70 -21.36
C SER A 370 32.83 -10.76 -22.00
N LYS A 371 33.33 -11.50 -23.01
CA LYS A 371 32.69 -12.75 -23.46
C LYS A 371 33.35 -13.94 -22.75
N PRO A 372 32.61 -14.89 -22.14
CA PRO A 372 31.15 -14.96 -21.97
C PRO A 372 30.69 -14.26 -20.68
N ALA A 373 29.93 -13.16 -20.81
CA ALA A 373 29.53 -12.28 -19.72
C ALA A 373 28.69 -12.99 -18.65
N THR A 374 27.84 -13.94 -19.06
CA THR A 374 26.83 -14.57 -18.22
C THR A 374 27.40 -15.41 -17.09
N GLU A 375 28.51 -16.12 -17.31
CA GLU A 375 29.14 -16.96 -16.26
C GLU A 375 29.95 -16.11 -15.27
N LYS A 376 30.60 -15.04 -15.73
CA LYS A 376 31.31 -14.11 -14.85
C LYS A 376 30.36 -13.25 -14.02
N LEU A 377 29.26 -12.77 -14.62
CA LEU A 377 28.17 -12.09 -13.92
C LEU A 377 27.57 -12.98 -12.84
N ARG A 378 27.34 -14.26 -13.15
CA ARG A 378 26.88 -15.27 -12.19
C ARG A 378 27.86 -15.44 -11.03
N LYS A 379 29.16 -15.59 -11.31
CA LYS A 379 30.19 -15.74 -10.27
C LYS A 379 30.34 -14.50 -9.39
N ALA A 380 30.25 -13.29 -9.97
CA ALA A 380 30.29 -12.04 -9.20
C ALA A 380 29.07 -11.92 -8.27
N ALA A 381 27.88 -12.25 -8.78
CA ALA A 381 26.65 -12.31 -7.99
C ALA A 381 26.73 -13.34 -6.84
N GLU A 382 27.27 -14.53 -7.12
CA GLU A 382 27.51 -15.59 -6.11
C GLU A 382 28.49 -15.10 -5.04
N SER A 383 29.63 -14.50 -5.43
CA SER A 383 30.65 -13.99 -4.51
C SER A 383 30.15 -12.86 -3.60
N PHE A 384 29.35 -11.93 -4.11
CA PHE A 384 28.74 -10.88 -3.28
C PHE A 384 27.70 -11.45 -2.32
N SER A 385 26.92 -12.43 -2.77
CA SER A 385 25.96 -13.11 -1.90
C SER A 385 26.69 -13.82 -0.76
N GLU A 386 27.80 -14.50 -1.03
CA GLU A 386 28.64 -15.13 0.01
C GLU A 386 29.19 -14.12 1.01
N GLY A 387 29.74 -12.98 0.56
CA GLY A 387 30.24 -11.93 1.45
C GLY A 387 29.15 -11.31 2.34
N LEU A 388 27.98 -11.03 1.77
CA LEU A 388 26.82 -10.52 2.52
C LEU A 388 26.34 -11.52 3.59
N LEU A 389 26.40 -12.81 3.28
CA LEU A 389 26.05 -13.90 4.20
C LEU A 389 27.08 -14.09 5.32
N ASP A 390 28.35 -13.81 5.05
CA ASP A 390 29.44 -13.87 6.03
C ASP A 390 29.47 -12.62 6.92
N ASP A 391 29.02 -11.45 6.46
CA ASP A 391 28.80 -10.30 7.35
C ASP A 391 27.55 -10.47 8.22
N LEU A 392 26.48 -11.01 7.63
CA LEU A 392 25.30 -11.47 8.36
C LEU A 392 25.63 -12.62 9.33
N ALA A 393 26.76 -13.32 9.15
CA ALA A 393 27.24 -14.35 10.06
C ALA A 393 27.80 -13.82 11.38
N SER A 394 28.16 -12.53 11.45
CA SER A 394 28.69 -11.92 12.67
C SER A 394 27.62 -11.60 13.70
N ASN A 395 26.34 -11.61 13.30
CA ASN A 395 25.17 -11.42 14.16
C ASN A 395 24.31 -12.68 14.13
N ASP A 396 24.17 -13.40 15.26
CA ASP A 396 23.15 -14.40 15.68
C ASP A 396 22.49 -15.36 14.66
N MET A 397 22.92 -15.40 13.41
CA MET A 397 22.34 -16.23 12.37
C MET A 397 22.89 -17.65 12.48
N THR A 398 21.97 -18.59 12.64
CA THR A 398 22.31 -20.01 12.69
C THR A 398 22.89 -20.45 11.35
N LYS A 399 23.63 -21.57 11.35
CA LYS A 399 24.17 -22.18 10.13
C LYS A 399 23.09 -22.43 9.06
N VAL A 400 21.83 -22.55 9.48
CA VAL A 400 20.67 -22.76 8.60
C VAL A 400 20.17 -21.45 7.99
N ASP A 401 20.18 -20.33 8.72
CA ASP A 401 19.79 -19.03 8.14
C ASP A 401 20.72 -18.64 6.98
N LYS A 402 22.02 -18.97 7.10
CA LYS A 402 22.99 -18.83 6.02
C LYS A 402 22.63 -19.71 4.82
N HIS A 403 22.19 -20.94 5.06
CA HIS A 403 21.84 -21.89 4.01
C HIS A 403 20.54 -21.51 3.28
N VAL A 404 19.51 -21.07 4.00
CA VAL A 404 18.26 -20.54 3.41
C VAL A 404 18.55 -19.32 2.57
N ALA A 405 19.41 -18.42 3.05
CA ALA A 405 19.77 -17.24 2.30
C ALA A 405 20.60 -17.60 1.04
N ARG A 406 21.59 -18.51 1.10
CA ARG A 406 22.28 -19.07 -0.10
C ARG A 406 21.31 -19.63 -1.14
N LEU A 407 20.26 -20.31 -0.69
CA LEU A 407 19.20 -20.86 -1.55
C LEU A 407 18.32 -19.76 -2.17
N LEU A 408 17.90 -18.75 -1.40
CA LEU A 408 17.20 -17.56 -1.93
C LEU A 408 18.04 -16.79 -2.97
N TYR A 409 19.38 -16.84 -2.85
CA TYR A 409 20.33 -16.27 -3.81
C TYR A 409 20.63 -17.17 -5.03
N GLY A 410 20.03 -18.36 -5.13
CA GLY A 410 20.11 -19.21 -6.33
C GLY A 410 21.46 -19.91 -6.53
N MET A 411 22.19 -20.19 -5.44
CA MET A 411 23.42 -20.99 -5.46
C MET A 411 23.11 -22.49 -5.71
N LYS A 412 24.09 -23.25 -6.20
CA LYS A 412 23.88 -24.58 -6.83
C LYS A 412 23.33 -25.66 -5.88
N ASP A 413 22.43 -26.45 -6.47
CA ASP A 413 21.65 -27.58 -5.95
C ASP A 413 22.44 -28.78 -5.37
N ASN A 414 23.76 -28.83 -5.55
CA ASN A 414 24.54 -30.07 -5.42
C ASN A 414 24.77 -30.54 -3.97
N GLU A 415 24.33 -29.76 -2.97
CA GLU A 415 24.59 -30.01 -1.53
C GLU A 415 23.35 -30.44 -0.75
N VAL A 416 22.25 -30.73 -1.43
CA VAL A 416 20.95 -30.96 -0.78
C VAL A 416 20.59 -32.45 -0.83
N ASP A 417 20.70 -33.16 0.31
CA ASP A 417 20.19 -34.52 0.47
C ASP A 417 18.75 -34.62 -0.05
N GLY A 418 18.44 -35.61 -0.89
CA GLY A 418 17.31 -35.61 -1.83
C GLY A 418 15.90 -35.31 -1.28
N ALA A 419 15.63 -35.49 0.02
CA ALA A 419 14.37 -35.07 0.65
C ALA A 419 14.26 -33.54 0.80
N ARG A 420 15.38 -32.87 1.11
CA ARG A 420 15.45 -31.41 1.31
C ARG A 420 15.29 -30.65 -0.01
N GLN A 421 15.69 -31.26 -1.12
CA GLN A 421 15.60 -30.63 -2.43
C GLN A 421 14.17 -30.58 -2.94
N ASN A 422 13.34 -31.57 -2.59
CA ASN A 422 11.95 -31.61 -3.00
C ASN A 422 11.14 -30.45 -2.40
N VAL A 423 11.20 -30.26 -1.08
CA VAL A 423 10.49 -29.16 -0.38
C VAL A 423 10.92 -27.80 -0.92
N TYR A 424 12.23 -27.60 -1.10
CA TYR A 424 12.77 -26.37 -1.67
C TYR A 424 12.26 -26.13 -3.09
N VAL A 425 12.36 -27.13 -3.98
CA VAL A 425 11.93 -27.00 -5.38
C VAL A 425 10.42 -26.74 -5.46
N GLN A 426 9.62 -27.39 -4.61
CA GLN A 426 8.18 -27.15 -4.53
C GLN A 426 7.87 -25.73 -4.05
N GLY A 427 8.47 -25.29 -2.94
CA GLY A 427 8.29 -23.94 -2.40
C GLY A 427 8.72 -22.86 -3.40
N ALA A 428 9.88 -23.04 -4.03
CA ALA A 428 10.39 -22.13 -5.06
C ALA A 428 9.48 -22.10 -6.30
N LYS A 429 8.88 -23.23 -6.68
CA LYS A 429 7.89 -23.29 -7.77
C LYS A 429 6.63 -22.49 -7.43
N HIS A 430 6.13 -22.61 -6.19
CA HIS A 430 4.99 -21.81 -5.72
C HIS A 430 5.31 -20.33 -5.69
N PHE A 431 6.46 -19.94 -5.14
CA PHE A 431 6.93 -18.56 -5.13
C PHE A 431 7.07 -17.99 -6.55
N LYS A 432 7.71 -18.73 -7.47
CA LYS A 432 7.85 -18.29 -8.88
C LYS A 432 6.50 -18.09 -9.57
N ALA A 433 5.50 -18.91 -9.25
CA ALA A 433 4.17 -18.80 -9.86
C ALA A 433 3.50 -17.45 -9.57
N GLN A 434 3.87 -16.75 -8.49
CA GLN A 434 3.29 -15.43 -8.18
C GLN A 434 3.70 -14.33 -9.16
N PHE A 435 4.75 -14.56 -9.97
CA PHE A 435 5.20 -13.64 -11.01
C PHE A 435 4.60 -13.96 -12.38
N ALA A 436 3.69 -14.94 -12.47
CA ALA A 436 2.99 -15.22 -13.71
C ALA A 436 2.10 -14.03 -14.11
N PRO A 437 1.97 -13.72 -15.43
CA PRO A 437 1.07 -12.67 -15.89
C PRO A 437 -0.36 -12.86 -15.36
N GLY A 438 -0.92 -11.80 -14.77
CA GLY A 438 -2.29 -11.81 -14.23
C GLY A 438 -2.39 -12.12 -12.73
N VAL A 439 -1.30 -12.50 -12.06
CA VAL A 439 -1.30 -12.61 -10.59
C VAL A 439 -1.18 -11.22 -9.97
N PRO A 440 -2.10 -10.81 -9.08
CA PRO A 440 -2.03 -9.51 -8.40
C PRO A 440 -0.89 -9.50 -7.38
N LEU A 441 0.25 -8.90 -7.72
CA LEU A 441 1.43 -8.77 -6.84
C LEU A 441 1.17 -8.00 -5.53
N LEU A 442 0.05 -7.29 -5.43
CA LEU A 442 -0.37 -6.55 -4.23
C LEU A 442 -1.42 -7.30 -3.39
N ALA A 443 -1.78 -8.53 -3.75
CA ALA A 443 -2.61 -9.39 -2.91
C ALA A 443 -1.82 -9.95 -1.71
N GLY A 444 -2.47 -10.69 -0.81
CA GLY A 444 -1.78 -11.43 0.27
C GLY A 444 -0.95 -12.61 -0.27
N THR A 445 -1.40 -13.21 -1.37
CA THR A 445 -0.84 -14.42 -1.96
C THR A 445 0.68 -14.40 -2.21
N PRO A 446 1.31 -13.33 -2.72
CA PRO A 446 2.76 -13.30 -2.87
C PRO A 446 3.51 -13.38 -1.55
N LEU A 447 3.00 -12.70 -0.50
CA LEU A 447 3.59 -12.76 0.82
C LEU A 447 3.42 -14.16 1.42
N GLU A 448 2.23 -14.74 1.29
CA GLU A 448 1.93 -16.11 1.73
C GLU A 448 2.87 -17.13 1.10
N ARG A 449 3.06 -17.06 -0.23
CA ARG A 449 3.99 -17.94 -0.96
C ARG A 449 5.44 -17.73 -0.56
N SER A 450 5.83 -16.51 -0.20
CA SER A 450 7.17 -16.19 0.31
C SER A 450 7.43 -16.87 1.65
N TYR A 451 6.48 -16.74 2.59
CA TYR A 451 6.57 -17.40 3.90
C TYR A 451 6.50 -18.92 3.78
N LEU A 452 5.61 -19.45 2.93
CA LEU A 452 5.51 -20.88 2.67
C LEU A 452 6.87 -21.44 2.25
N TRP A 453 7.52 -20.80 1.27
CA TRP A 453 8.85 -21.22 0.82
C TRP A 453 9.90 -21.09 1.92
N ALA A 454 9.95 -19.96 2.62
CA ALA A 454 10.95 -19.70 3.65
C ALA A 454 10.83 -20.68 4.84
N LEU A 455 9.63 -20.85 5.38
CA LEU A 455 9.38 -21.69 6.56
C LEU A 455 9.52 -23.17 6.25
N SER A 456 8.98 -23.65 5.12
CA SER A 456 9.14 -25.05 4.72
C SER A 456 10.63 -25.39 4.51
N THR A 457 11.39 -24.51 3.86
CA THR A 457 12.83 -24.70 3.64
C THR A 457 13.60 -24.69 4.96
N ARG A 458 13.36 -23.69 5.83
CA ARG A 458 14.00 -23.60 7.15
C ARG A 458 13.74 -24.85 7.97
N SER A 459 12.48 -25.28 8.02
CA SER A 459 12.05 -26.47 8.76
C SER A 459 12.70 -27.75 8.21
N ALA A 460 12.74 -27.94 6.88
CA ALA A 460 13.37 -29.11 6.25
C ALA A 460 14.87 -29.23 6.62
N LEU A 461 15.52 -28.09 6.85
CA LEU A 461 16.93 -27.98 7.18
C LEU A 461 17.20 -28.13 8.68
N CYS A 462 16.50 -27.36 9.52
CA CYS A 462 16.68 -27.35 10.98
C CYS A 462 16.07 -28.56 11.66
N GLY A 463 14.94 -29.06 11.13
CA GLY A 463 14.07 -29.99 11.86
C GLY A 463 13.16 -29.31 12.89
N GLU A 464 13.15 -27.98 12.95
CA GLU A 464 12.32 -27.19 13.86
C GLU A 464 12.00 -25.80 13.28
N LEU A 465 10.96 -25.18 13.82
CA LEU A 465 10.61 -23.77 13.61
C LEU A 465 10.45 -23.08 14.96
N GLN A 466 10.90 -21.83 15.08
CA GLN A 466 10.76 -21.05 16.29
C GLN A 466 9.83 -19.86 16.06
N PHE A 467 8.84 -19.70 16.94
CA PHE A 467 7.90 -18.58 16.92
C PHE A 467 7.93 -17.88 18.28
N GLY A 468 8.78 -16.86 18.40
CA GLY A 468 8.99 -16.15 19.67
C GLY A 468 9.69 -17.05 20.69
N LYS A 469 8.96 -17.49 21.72
CA LYS A 469 9.45 -18.43 22.74
C LYS A 469 9.01 -19.87 22.52
N ILE A 470 8.29 -20.13 21.43
CA ILE A 470 7.72 -21.44 21.12
C ILE A 470 8.63 -22.15 20.14
N ASP A 471 9.18 -23.28 20.57
CA ASP A 471 9.96 -24.20 19.74
C ASP A 471 9.03 -25.29 19.19
N CYS A 472 8.88 -25.34 17.87
CA CYS A 472 8.02 -26.29 17.19
C CYS A 472 8.88 -27.32 16.46
N PRO A 473 9.08 -28.54 17.01
CA PRO A 473 9.78 -29.60 16.29
C PRO A 473 8.97 -29.93 15.03
N PHE A 474 9.56 -29.69 13.87
CA PHE A 474 8.91 -29.82 12.58
C PHE A 474 9.98 -29.93 11.51
N LYS A 475 10.06 -31.09 10.85
CA LYS A 475 11.03 -31.35 9.78
C LYS A 475 10.30 -31.51 8.45
N CYS A 476 9.90 -30.39 7.86
CA CYS A 476 9.14 -30.35 6.63
C CYS A 476 9.75 -31.26 5.56
N SER A 477 8.95 -32.21 5.11
CA SER A 477 9.28 -33.23 4.12
C SER A 477 8.49 -33.05 2.83
N ASP A 478 7.35 -32.35 2.90
CA ASP A 478 6.50 -32.06 1.74
C ASP A 478 5.68 -30.78 1.94
N ILE A 479 5.22 -30.20 0.83
CA ILE A 479 4.31 -29.04 0.83
C ILE A 479 3.03 -29.43 0.12
N LYS A 480 1.88 -29.30 0.79
CA LYS A 480 0.59 -29.69 0.21
C LYS A 480 -0.42 -28.56 0.27
N LYS A 481 -1.28 -28.49 -0.76
CA LYS A 481 -2.48 -27.67 -0.68
C LYS A 481 -3.44 -28.30 0.32
N GLY A 482 -4.03 -27.51 1.19
CA GLY A 482 -5.07 -27.96 2.12
C GLY A 482 -6.04 -26.84 2.45
N ARG A 483 -7.13 -27.15 3.14
CA ARG A 483 -8.06 -26.20 3.79
C ARG A 483 -8.59 -26.83 5.09
N ILE A 484 -8.56 -26.12 6.22
CA ILE A 484 -9.05 -26.61 7.53
C ILE A 484 -10.56 -26.30 7.76
N PHE A 485 -11.46 -26.68 6.83
CA PHE A 485 -12.97 -26.73 6.91
C PHE A 485 -13.85 -25.46 6.71
N PRO A 486 -15.18 -25.60 6.46
CA PRO A 486 -15.90 -26.46 5.48
C PRO A 486 -16.88 -25.68 4.56
N GLY A 487 -17.25 -26.22 3.39
CA GLY A 487 -18.38 -25.68 2.58
C GLY A 487 -18.71 -26.27 1.20
N GLN A 488 -17.74 -26.77 0.41
CA GLN A 488 -17.91 -27.66 -0.76
C GLN A 488 -16.58 -27.81 -1.52
N ASP A 489 -16.51 -28.84 -2.35
CA ASP A 489 -15.36 -29.70 -2.61
C ASP A 489 -14.29 -29.21 -3.62
N SER A 490 -13.04 -29.63 -3.44
CA SER A 490 -12.18 -30.07 -4.57
C SER A 490 -11.31 -31.32 -4.31
N THR A 491 -11.73 -32.15 -3.33
CA THR A 491 -11.94 -33.62 -3.39
C THR A 491 -11.44 -34.51 -2.28
N LYS A 492 -10.54 -34.14 -1.33
CA LYS A 492 -10.07 -35.14 -0.33
C LYS A 492 -9.61 -34.71 1.08
N PHE A 493 -9.66 -33.45 1.52
CA PHE A 493 -9.17 -33.09 2.88
C PHE A 493 -10.25 -32.62 3.87
N ASP A 494 -11.54 -32.65 3.48
CA ASP A 494 -12.67 -32.24 4.31
C ASP A 494 -13.06 -33.25 5.43
N SER A 495 -12.28 -34.31 5.65
CA SER A 495 -12.56 -35.36 6.65
C SER A 495 -11.79 -35.25 7.97
N ILE A 496 -10.89 -34.26 8.09
CA ILE A 496 -10.00 -34.11 9.26
C ILE A 496 -10.79 -33.71 10.51
N THR A 497 -11.34 -34.68 11.24
CA THR A 497 -12.08 -34.44 12.49
C THR A 497 -11.18 -34.52 13.72
N ASP A 498 -9.95 -34.99 13.51
CA ASP A 498 -8.94 -35.25 14.51
C ASP A 498 -7.58 -34.81 13.96
N VAL A 499 -6.82 -34.08 14.77
CA VAL A 499 -5.42 -33.71 14.49
C VAL A 499 -4.56 -34.91 14.11
N SER A 500 -4.90 -36.10 14.64
CA SER A 500 -4.21 -37.35 14.34
C SER A 500 -4.17 -37.69 12.85
N GLN A 501 -5.13 -37.16 12.08
CA GLN A 501 -5.29 -37.41 10.63
C GLN A 501 -4.40 -36.49 9.78
N LEU A 502 -3.81 -35.45 10.36
CA LEU A 502 -2.81 -34.63 9.69
C LEU A 502 -1.49 -35.39 9.58
N GLU A 503 -0.96 -35.43 8.35
CA GLU A 503 0.38 -35.96 8.08
C GLU A 503 1.41 -35.15 8.87
N LYS A 504 2.28 -35.87 9.59
CA LYS A 504 3.44 -35.27 10.24
C LYS A 504 4.41 -34.77 9.17
N ASP A 505 5.17 -33.72 9.50
CA ASP A 505 6.25 -33.23 8.64
C ASP A 505 5.77 -32.74 7.26
N VAL A 506 4.50 -32.35 7.13
CA VAL A 506 3.94 -31.74 5.91
C VAL A 506 3.47 -30.33 6.22
N MET A 507 3.93 -29.35 5.45
CA MET A 507 3.42 -27.97 5.53
C MET A 507 2.25 -27.81 4.58
N PHE A 508 1.07 -27.55 5.13
CA PHE A 508 -0.13 -27.28 4.37
C PHE A 508 -0.31 -25.78 4.15
N PHE A 509 -0.83 -25.39 3.00
CA PHE A 509 -1.18 -24.00 2.70
C PHE A 509 -2.52 -23.90 1.97
N ALA A 510 -3.22 -22.79 2.20
CA ALA A 510 -4.44 -22.47 1.46
C ALA A 510 -4.07 -21.88 0.09
N ASP A 511 -4.42 -22.57 -0.99
CA ASP A 511 -4.31 -22.01 -2.33
C ASP A 511 -5.64 -21.33 -2.70
N GLU A 512 -5.61 -20.01 -2.88
CA GLU A 512 -6.78 -19.23 -3.32
C GLU A 512 -6.89 -19.14 -4.86
N GLU A 513 -5.93 -19.68 -5.61
CA GLU A 513 -5.96 -19.66 -7.07
C GLU A 513 -6.88 -20.76 -7.66
N LYS A 514 -7.90 -20.32 -8.42
CA LYS A 514 -8.50 -21.02 -9.58
C LYS A 514 -9.55 -22.12 -9.39
N ASP A 515 -10.35 -22.09 -8.35
CA ASP A 515 -11.62 -22.81 -8.43
C ASP A 515 -12.73 -21.81 -8.74
N GLU A 516 -13.46 -22.02 -9.85
CA GLU A 516 -14.48 -21.13 -10.42
C GLU A 516 -15.66 -20.81 -9.48
N LYS A 517 -15.60 -21.28 -8.23
CA LYS A 517 -16.58 -21.02 -7.18
C LYS A 517 -15.98 -20.10 -6.12
N PRO A 518 -16.73 -19.06 -5.69
CA PRO A 518 -16.32 -18.23 -4.57
C PRO A 518 -16.34 -19.08 -3.29
N PHE A 519 -15.19 -19.66 -2.95
CA PHE A 519 -15.04 -20.33 -1.67
C PHE A 519 -14.96 -19.30 -0.55
N SER A 520 -15.38 -19.70 0.65
CA SER A 520 -15.09 -18.96 1.88
C SER A 520 -13.58 -18.78 2.02
N HIS A 521 -13.16 -17.62 2.56
CA HIS A 521 -11.75 -17.41 2.90
C HIS A 521 -11.26 -18.53 3.83
N PRO A 522 -10.04 -19.05 3.62
CA PRO A 522 -9.46 -20.04 4.50
C PRO A 522 -9.39 -19.47 5.93
N ARG A 523 -9.53 -20.36 6.93
CA ARG A 523 -9.44 -19.97 8.34
C ARG A 523 -8.01 -19.60 8.75
N CYS A 524 -7.02 -20.12 8.03
CA CYS A 524 -5.60 -19.91 8.24
C CYS A 524 -4.86 -20.05 6.90
N ASP A 525 -3.76 -19.32 6.72
CA ASP A 525 -3.01 -19.31 5.47
C ASP A 525 -2.11 -20.54 5.33
N MET A 526 -1.46 -20.95 6.42
CA MET A 526 -0.64 -22.17 6.47
C MET A 526 -0.77 -22.90 7.81
N TRP A 527 -0.47 -24.19 7.83
CA TRP A 527 -0.42 -24.97 9.06
C TRP A 527 0.44 -26.22 8.91
N PHE A 528 0.85 -26.78 10.03
CA PHE A 528 1.50 -28.07 10.07
C PHE A 528 1.27 -28.74 11.43
N ARG A 529 1.50 -30.05 11.47
CA ARG A 529 1.56 -30.83 12.70
C ARG A 529 3.02 -31.05 13.08
N THR A 530 3.37 -30.80 14.34
CA THR A 530 4.73 -31.02 14.85
C THR A 530 5.16 -32.49 14.70
N SER A 531 6.47 -32.73 14.62
CA SER A 531 7.05 -34.06 14.39
C SER A 531 6.73 -35.03 15.55
N ASP A 532 6.69 -34.54 16.80
CA ASP A 532 6.21 -35.30 17.96
C ASP A 532 4.71 -35.67 17.82
N GLY A 533 3.95 -34.85 17.10
CA GLY A 533 2.52 -35.00 16.85
C GLY A 533 1.64 -34.40 17.96
N GLU A 534 2.24 -33.66 18.89
CA GLU A 534 1.58 -33.06 20.06
C GLU A 534 0.82 -31.78 19.70
N MET A 535 1.29 -31.01 18.71
CA MET A 535 0.77 -29.69 18.38
C MET A 535 0.40 -29.55 16.90
N VAL A 536 -0.61 -28.70 16.64
CA VAL A 536 -0.89 -28.15 15.32
C VAL A 536 -0.59 -26.67 15.37
N VAL A 537 0.33 -26.24 14.52
CA VAL A 537 0.71 -24.84 14.39
C VAL A 537 -0.07 -24.23 13.24
N LEU A 538 -0.79 -23.14 13.54
CA LEU A 538 -1.53 -22.35 12.58
C LEU A 538 -0.77 -21.05 12.33
N ILE A 539 -0.54 -20.71 11.07
CA ILE A 539 0.18 -19.50 10.67
C ILE A 539 -0.72 -18.64 9.80
N GLU A 540 -1.10 -17.50 10.35
CA GLU A 540 -1.85 -16.45 9.65
C GLU A 540 -0.88 -15.34 9.24
N ILE A 541 -0.78 -15.10 7.94
CA ILE A 541 0.01 -14.07 7.30
C ILE A 541 -0.94 -12.94 6.92
N SER A 542 -1.50 -12.27 7.94
CA SER A 542 -2.37 -11.12 7.72
C SER A 542 -1.97 -9.93 8.58
N GLY A 543 -2.24 -8.71 8.10
CA GLY A 543 -2.09 -7.47 8.87
C GLY A 543 -3.19 -7.25 9.92
N LYS A 544 -3.90 -8.30 10.35
CA LYS A 544 -5.00 -8.20 11.32
C LYS A 544 -4.44 -8.17 12.75
N SER A 545 -5.19 -7.54 13.67
CA SER A 545 -4.84 -7.51 15.09
C SER A 545 -4.88 -8.91 15.71
N GLY A 546 -4.10 -9.14 16.78
CA GLY A 546 -4.00 -10.42 17.47
C GLY A 546 -5.34 -11.00 17.94
N ASP A 547 -6.32 -10.15 18.27
CA ASP A 547 -7.65 -10.58 18.70
C ASP A 547 -8.39 -11.44 17.65
N LYS A 548 -8.24 -11.09 16.36
CA LYS A 548 -8.88 -11.86 15.27
C LYS A 548 -8.19 -13.21 15.03
N VAL A 549 -6.89 -13.29 15.32
CA VAL A 549 -6.14 -14.55 15.24
C VAL A 549 -6.59 -15.49 16.35
N LYS A 550 -6.76 -14.96 17.57
CA LYS A 550 -7.28 -15.73 18.72
C LYS A 550 -8.69 -16.26 18.46
N GLU A 551 -9.61 -15.42 17.97
CA GLU A 551 -10.98 -15.84 17.63
C GLU A 551 -11.00 -16.98 16.60
N ARG A 552 -10.09 -16.94 15.61
CA ARG A 552 -9.96 -18.01 14.60
C ARG A 552 -9.42 -19.30 15.18
N ALA A 553 -8.43 -19.22 16.07
CA ALA A 553 -7.89 -20.36 16.77
C ALA A 553 -8.95 -21.02 17.66
N GLU A 554 -9.71 -20.24 18.42
CA GLU A 554 -10.82 -20.72 19.25
C GLU A 554 -11.88 -21.45 18.42
N LYS A 555 -12.33 -20.84 17.32
CA LYS A 555 -13.28 -21.46 16.38
C LYS A 555 -12.73 -22.72 15.72
N LEU A 556 -11.41 -22.87 15.59
CA LEU A 556 -10.78 -24.09 15.10
C LEU A 556 -10.75 -25.17 16.19
N GLY A 557 -10.45 -24.79 17.43
CA GLY A 557 -10.53 -25.67 18.60
C GLY A 557 -11.93 -26.27 18.81
N GLU A 558 -12.98 -25.51 18.52
CA GLU A 558 -14.36 -26.02 18.53
C GLU A 558 -14.63 -27.06 17.42
N ALA A 559 -13.97 -26.92 16.27
CA ALA A 559 -14.22 -27.74 15.08
C ALA A 559 -13.39 -29.03 15.04
N VAL A 560 -12.20 -29.02 15.64
CA VAL A 560 -11.25 -30.16 15.62
C VAL A 560 -11.01 -30.64 17.04
N LYS A 561 -11.37 -31.89 17.30
CA LYS A 561 -11.12 -32.49 18.61
C LYS A 561 -9.60 -32.56 18.86
N GLY A 562 -9.20 -32.14 20.05
CA GLY A 562 -7.80 -32.23 20.52
C GLY A 562 -6.96 -30.97 20.30
N ILE A 563 -7.50 -29.90 19.69
CA ILE A 563 -6.80 -28.61 19.63
C ILE A 563 -7.07 -27.83 20.94
N GLN A 564 -6.01 -27.56 21.70
CA GLN A 564 -6.01 -26.55 22.76
C GLN A 564 -5.32 -25.29 22.23
N VAL A 565 -5.90 -24.12 22.48
CA VAL A 565 -5.34 -22.83 22.03
C VAL A 565 -4.46 -22.29 23.15
N GLU A 566 -3.17 -22.15 22.88
CA GLU A 566 -2.20 -21.48 23.75
C GLU A 566 -1.96 -20.02 23.34
#